data_AF-A0A851STD0-F1
#
_entry.id   AF-A0A851STD0-F1
#
_cell.length_a   1.000
_cell.length_b   1.000
_cell.length_c   1.000
_cell.angle_alpha   90.00
_cell.angle_beta   90.00
_cell.angle_gamma   90.00
#
_symmetry.space_group_name_H-M   'P 1'
#
loop_
_entity.id
_entity.type
_entity.pdbx_description
1 polymer ?
#
loop_
_entity_poly.entity_id
_entity_poly.type
_entity_poly.pdbx_seq_one_letter_code
_entity_poly.pdbx_strand_id
1 'polypeptide(L)'
;LQDIIQAYKSGITLQGNSTSLGRWDFSGSFFFSISTITTIGYGNLSPSTAAGRVFCIFFALFGIPLNLVLLNSIGQLMLSGVQHCAHHLEEKFHWQKKASLLIKICALLTCLLLFLLLPPVLFSAKEGWSYEEGFYYSFITLTTIGFGDYVIGMNPDRTYPSWYKNVVSLWILFGMAWLALVIKFCINLLE
;
A
#
# COMPACT_ATOMS: atom_id res chain seq x y z
N LEU A 1 6.10 -35.19 0.35
CA LEU A 1 6.12 -33.84 -0.26
C LEU A 1 4.73 -33.21 -0.30
N GLN A 2 3.69 -33.94 -0.73
CA GLN A 2 2.31 -33.44 -0.75
C GLN A 2 1.81 -32.98 0.63
N ASP A 3 2.09 -33.73 1.70
CA ASP A 3 1.68 -33.35 3.06
C ASP A 3 2.36 -32.07 3.55
N ILE A 4 3.61 -31.86 3.13
CA ILE A 4 4.39 -30.64 3.45
C ILE A 4 3.77 -29.43 2.74
N ILE A 5 3.39 -29.60 1.47
CA ILE A 5 2.70 -28.56 0.69
C ILE A 5 1.31 -28.28 1.29
N GLN A 6 0.59 -29.32 1.73
CA GLN A 6 -0.71 -29.20 2.38
C GLN A 6 -0.61 -28.43 3.70
N ALA A 7 0.36 -28.76 4.55
CA ALA A 7 0.62 -28.08 5.82
C ALA A 7 1.00 -26.60 5.62
N TYR A 8 1.84 -26.32 4.62
CA TYR A 8 2.18 -24.94 4.24
C TYR A 8 0.95 -24.16 3.76
N LYS A 9 0.11 -24.78 2.91
CA LYS A 9 -1.15 -24.19 2.43
C LYS A 9 -2.20 -24.00 3.53
N SER A 10 -2.20 -24.83 4.58
CA SER A 10 -3.06 -24.65 5.75
C SER A 10 -2.57 -23.58 6.72
N GLY A 11 -1.46 -22.91 6.40
CA GLY A 11 -0.95 -21.79 7.18
C GLY A 11 0.17 -22.16 8.16
N ILE A 12 0.56 -23.42 8.24
CA ILE A 12 1.56 -23.94 9.18
C ILE A 12 2.96 -23.73 8.58
N THR A 13 3.80 -22.95 9.25
CA THR A 13 5.21 -22.77 8.89
C THR A 13 6.06 -23.91 9.45
N LEU A 14 6.88 -24.53 8.61
CA LEU A 14 7.69 -25.70 8.96
C LEU A 14 8.91 -25.37 9.87
N GLN A 15 9.19 -24.08 10.09
CA GLN A 15 10.39 -23.60 10.76
C GLN A 15 10.21 -23.23 12.24
N GLY A 16 9.01 -23.37 12.83
CA GLY A 16 8.81 -23.03 14.25
C GLY A 16 7.53 -23.60 14.87
N ASN A 17 7.46 -23.56 16.20
CA ASN A 17 6.31 -24.04 17.01
C ASN A 17 5.11 -23.06 17.03
N SER A 18 5.06 -22.11 16.08
CA SER A 18 4.03 -21.07 16.00
C SER A 18 2.99 -21.48 14.95
N THR A 19 1.76 -21.75 15.41
CA THR A 19 0.67 -22.30 14.60
C THR A 19 -0.03 -21.26 13.71
N SER A 20 0.13 -19.97 13.99
CA SER A 20 -0.36 -18.90 13.12
C SER A 20 0.50 -17.65 13.29
N LEU A 21 1.13 -17.21 12.21
CA LEU A 21 1.98 -16.01 12.16
C LEU A 21 1.15 -14.71 12.16
N GLY A 22 0.02 -14.70 12.89
CA GLY A 22 -0.99 -13.64 12.77
C GLY A 22 -1.53 -13.53 11.33
N ARG A 23 -1.68 -14.67 10.63
CA ARG A 23 -2.15 -14.70 9.24
C ARG A 23 -3.63 -14.29 9.14
N TRP A 24 -4.48 -14.86 9.98
CA TRP A 24 -5.93 -14.58 10.04
C TRP A 24 -6.37 -13.93 11.36
N ASP A 25 -5.46 -13.23 12.04
CA ASP A 25 -5.88 -12.33 13.12
C ASP A 25 -6.57 -11.09 12.52
N PHE A 26 -7.11 -10.20 13.36
CA PHE A 26 -7.80 -9.00 12.87
C PHE A 26 -6.91 -8.13 11.96
N SER A 27 -5.64 -7.94 12.35
CA SER A 27 -4.68 -7.08 11.63
C SER A 27 -4.28 -7.67 10.27
N GLY A 28 -4.05 -8.99 10.22
CA GLY A 28 -3.81 -9.74 8.99
C GLY A 28 -5.03 -9.81 8.08
N SER A 29 -6.23 -9.97 8.65
CA SER A 29 -7.50 -9.97 7.90
C SER A 29 -7.82 -8.59 7.31
N PHE A 30 -7.51 -7.52 8.04
CA PHE A 30 -7.63 -6.15 7.53
C PHE A 30 -6.65 -5.90 6.38
N PHE A 31 -5.39 -6.29 6.53
CA PHE A 31 -4.38 -6.19 5.47
C PHE A 31 -4.77 -7.02 4.22
N PHE A 32 -5.27 -8.24 4.41
CA PHE A 32 -5.83 -9.07 3.33
C PHE A 32 -7.01 -8.37 2.62
N SER A 33 -7.92 -7.78 3.38
CA SER A 33 -9.09 -7.08 2.84
C SER A 33 -8.66 -5.89 1.99
N ILE A 34 -7.75 -5.05 2.51
CA ILE A 34 -7.18 -3.91 1.77
C ILE A 34 -6.48 -4.40 0.51
N SER A 35 -5.50 -5.30 0.62
CA SER A 35 -4.77 -5.82 -0.55
C SER A 35 -5.66 -6.44 -1.64
N THR A 36 -6.82 -7.01 -1.25
CA THR A 36 -7.81 -7.55 -2.19
C THR A 36 -8.58 -6.44 -2.91
N ILE A 37 -9.14 -5.46 -2.19
CA ILE A 37 -9.92 -4.37 -2.82
C ILE A 37 -9.03 -3.38 -3.57
N THR A 38 -7.76 -3.27 -3.19
CA THR A 38 -6.74 -2.47 -3.89
C THR A 38 -6.08 -3.21 -5.04
N THR A 39 -6.56 -4.42 -5.36
CA THR A 39 -6.08 -5.26 -6.47
C THR A 39 -4.57 -5.57 -6.43
N ILE A 40 -3.93 -5.48 -5.26
CA ILE A 40 -2.51 -5.85 -5.07
C ILE A 40 -2.37 -7.37 -5.05
N GLY A 41 -3.18 -8.03 -4.21
CA GLY A 41 -3.30 -9.48 -4.20
C GLY A 41 -1.98 -10.26 -4.02
N TYR A 42 -1.18 -9.97 -2.98
CA TYR A 42 0.11 -10.64 -2.71
C TYR A 42 0.11 -12.17 -2.74
N GLY A 43 -1.04 -12.83 -2.57
CA GLY A 43 -1.17 -14.29 -2.71
C GLY A 43 -0.60 -15.12 -1.55
N ASN A 44 0.17 -14.50 -0.65
CA ASN A 44 0.69 -15.12 0.57
C ASN A 44 -0.40 -15.52 1.58
N LEU A 45 -1.58 -14.89 1.46
CA LEU A 45 -2.79 -15.15 2.22
C LEU A 45 -3.96 -15.28 1.25
N SER A 46 -4.63 -16.43 1.24
CA SER A 46 -5.77 -16.69 0.37
C SER A 46 -6.77 -17.66 1.03
N PRO A 47 -8.08 -17.50 0.75
CA PRO A 47 -9.09 -18.38 1.31
C PRO A 47 -8.96 -19.80 0.74
N SER A 48 -8.71 -20.76 1.63
CA SER A 48 -8.60 -22.17 1.27
C SER A 48 -9.96 -22.89 1.18
N THR A 49 -10.98 -22.38 1.87
CA THR A 49 -12.33 -22.98 1.92
C THR A 49 -13.20 -22.55 0.73
N ALA A 50 -14.09 -23.45 0.29
CA ALA A 50 -15.03 -23.13 -0.80
C ALA A 50 -15.91 -21.91 -0.48
N ALA A 51 -16.47 -21.87 0.73
CA ALA A 51 -17.28 -20.74 1.20
C ALA A 51 -16.47 -19.42 1.25
N GLY A 52 -15.23 -19.46 1.74
CA GLY A 52 -14.36 -18.28 1.80
C GLY A 52 -14.01 -17.73 0.40
N ARG A 53 -13.84 -18.60 -0.60
CA ARG A 53 -13.62 -18.18 -1.99
C ARG A 53 -14.86 -17.52 -2.58
N VAL A 54 -16.05 -18.09 -2.38
CA VAL A 54 -17.31 -17.49 -2.83
C VAL A 54 -17.53 -16.12 -2.18
N PHE A 55 -17.29 -16.01 -0.87
CA PHE A 55 -17.33 -14.72 -0.18
C PHE A 55 -16.35 -13.70 -0.77
N CYS A 56 -15.09 -14.12 -1.02
CA CYS A 56 -14.06 -13.26 -1.59
C CYS A 56 -14.46 -12.72 -2.98
N ILE A 57 -15.14 -13.51 -3.80
CA ILE A 57 -15.66 -13.07 -5.11
C ILE A 57 -16.65 -11.90 -4.94
N PHE A 58 -17.66 -12.04 -4.08
CA PHE A 58 -18.62 -10.96 -3.82
C PHE A 58 -17.96 -9.75 -3.16
N PHE A 59 -17.03 -9.99 -2.23
CA PHE A 59 -16.28 -8.94 -1.56
C PHE A 59 -15.46 -8.11 -2.56
N ALA A 60 -14.73 -8.74 -3.48
CA ALA A 60 -13.97 -8.05 -4.52
C ALA A 60 -14.87 -7.34 -5.53
N LEU A 61 -16.00 -7.95 -5.93
CA LEU A 61 -16.95 -7.39 -6.89
C LEU A 61 -17.46 -6.01 -6.48
N PHE A 62 -17.80 -5.82 -5.20
CA PHE A 62 -18.26 -4.52 -4.69
C PHE A 62 -17.12 -3.67 -4.11
N GLY A 63 -16.10 -4.32 -3.54
CA GLY A 63 -14.99 -3.66 -2.88
C GLY A 63 -14.07 -2.91 -3.85
N ILE A 64 -13.76 -3.48 -5.01
CA ILE A 64 -12.88 -2.83 -6.00
C ILE A 64 -13.48 -1.53 -6.54
N PRO A 65 -14.75 -1.50 -7.04
CA PRO A 65 -15.37 -0.24 -7.45
C PRO A 65 -15.44 0.81 -6.33
N LEU A 66 -15.78 0.39 -5.11
CA LEU A 66 -15.83 1.29 -3.96
C LEU A 66 -14.45 1.86 -3.63
N ASN A 67 -13.39 1.03 -3.70
CA ASN A 67 -12.03 1.47 -3.50
C ASN A 67 -11.58 2.47 -4.57
N LEU A 68 -11.99 2.30 -5.85
CA LEU A 68 -11.70 3.29 -6.89
C LEU A 68 -12.34 4.66 -6.59
N VAL A 69 -13.59 4.66 -6.10
CA VAL A 69 -14.26 5.90 -5.67
C VAL A 69 -13.52 6.52 -4.48
N LEU A 70 -13.13 5.72 -3.49
CA LEU A 70 -12.35 6.16 -2.35
C LEU A 70 -11.01 6.77 -2.77
N LEU A 71 -10.28 6.13 -3.68
CA LEU A 71 -9.01 6.63 -4.20
C LEU A 71 -9.18 7.97 -4.93
N ASN A 72 -10.25 8.14 -5.70
CA ASN A 72 -10.56 9.42 -6.31
C ASN A 72 -10.86 10.50 -5.26
N SER A 73 -11.63 10.18 -4.22
CA SER A 73 -11.91 11.12 -3.13
C SER A 73 -10.65 11.50 -2.35
N ILE A 74 -9.80 10.53 -2.00
CA ILE A 74 -8.51 10.79 -1.33
C ILE A 74 -7.60 11.62 -2.25
N GLY A 75 -7.53 11.28 -3.53
CA GLY A 75 -6.74 12.03 -4.51
C GLY A 75 -7.21 13.48 -4.64
N GLN A 76 -8.51 13.74 -4.64
CA GLN A 76 -9.05 15.10 -4.65
C GLN A 76 -8.75 15.86 -3.36
N LEU A 77 -8.81 15.21 -2.20
CA LEU A 77 -8.41 15.81 -0.93
C LEU A 77 -6.93 16.19 -0.93
N MET A 78 -6.06 15.29 -1.39
CA MET A 78 -4.62 15.55 -1.52
C MET A 78 -4.35 16.69 -2.48
N LEU A 79 -5.01 16.70 -3.65
CA LEU A 79 -4.88 17.78 -4.63
C LEU A 79 -5.36 19.12 -4.07
N SER A 80 -6.48 19.12 -3.35
CA SER A 80 -7.01 20.32 -2.68
C SER A 80 -6.02 20.84 -1.63
N GLY A 81 -5.39 19.94 -0.86
CA GLY A 81 -4.32 20.29 0.07
C GLY A 81 -3.12 20.94 -0.64
N VAL A 82 -2.68 20.37 -1.76
CA VAL A 82 -1.60 20.95 -2.58
C VAL A 82 -1.98 22.33 -3.12
N GLN A 83 -3.21 22.49 -3.62
CA GLN A 83 -3.71 23.78 -4.12
C GLN A 83 -3.81 24.82 -3.00
N HIS A 84 -4.27 24.41 -1.81
CA HIS A 84 -4.36 25.29 -0.65
C HIS A 84 -2.98 25.77 -0.21
N CYS A 85 -2.01 24.86 -0.09
CA CYS A 85 -0.62 25.21 0.18
C CYS A 85 -0.03 26.12 -0.91
N ALA A 86 -0.35 25.86 -2.18
CA ALA A 86 0.11 26.70 -3.28
C ALA A 86 -0.45 28.12 -3.20
N HIS A 87 -1.74 28.27 -2.90
CA HIS A 87 -2.37 29.57 -2.76
C HIS A 87 -1.77 30.38 -1.59
N HIS A 88 -1.58 29.75 -0.43
CA HIS A 88 -0.92 30.39 0.73
C HIS A 88 0.51 30.84 0.42
N LEU A 89 1.26 30.05 -0.36
CA LEU A 89 2.60 30.44 -0.81
C LEU A 89 2.56 31.57 -1.86
N GLU A 90 1.61 31.53 -2.78
CA GLU A 90 1.42 32.55 -3.82
C GLU A 90 1.06 33.92 -3.21
N GLU A 91 0.16 33.95 -2.22
CA GLU A 91 -0.18 35.17 -1.47
C GLU A 91 1.03 35.75 -0.73
N LYS A 92 1.88 34.89 -0.16
CA LYS A 92 3.07 35.35 0.58
C LYS A 92 4.19 35.82 -0.34
N PHE A 93 4.24 35.38 -1.60
CA PHE A 93 5.41 35.57 -2.45
C PHE A 93 5.17 36.41 -3.72
N HIS A 94 3.95 36.76 -4.13
CA HIS A 94 3.64 37.57 -5.34
C HIS A 94 4.20 37.02 -6.68
N TRP A 95 4.33 35.69 -6.83
CA TRP A 95 4.97 35.10 -8.01
C TRP A 95 4.00 34.76 -9.16
N GLN A 96 4.49 34.91 -10.39
CA GLN A 96 3.82 34.70 -11.68
C GLN A 96 3.29 33.26 -11.90
N LYS A 97 2.44 33.04 -12.92
CA LYS A 97 1.85 31.72 -13.29
C LYS A 97 2.85 30.55 -13.41
N LYS A 98 4.12 30.79 -13.74
CA LYS A 98 5.18 29.75 -13.73
C LYS A 98 5.44 29.18 -12.32
N ALA A 99 5.27 29.99 -11.29
CA ALA A 99 5.48 29.59 -9.90
C ALA A 99 4.40 28.60 -9.42
N SER A 100 3.15 28.73 -9.87
CA SER A 100 2.08 27.77 -9.55
C SER A 100 2.40 26.36 -10.05
N LEU A 101 3.01 26.25 -11.24
CA LEU A 101 3.49 24.96 -11.77
C LEU A 101 4.66 24.41 -10.94
N LEU A 102 5.63 25.26 -10.59
CA LEU A 102 6.76 24.86 -9.74
C LEU A 102 6.30 24.37 -8.37
N ILE A 103 5.31 25.03 -7.75
CA ILE A 103 4.78 24.61 -6.45
C ILE A 103 4.08 23.25 -6.55
N LYS A 104 3.29 23.00 -7.62
CA LYS A 104 2.67 21.69 -7.86
C LYS A 104 3.70 20.60 -8.05
N ILE A 105 4.75 20.85 -8.83
CA ILE A 105 5.87 19.90 -9.02
C ILE A 105 6.60 19.65 -7.70
N CYS A 106 6.96 20.70 -6.95
CA CYS A 106 7.61 20.57 -5.64
C CYS A 106 6.76 19.80 -4.64
N ALA A 107 5.45 20.01 -4.61
CA ALA A 107 4.53 19.26 -3.76
C ALA A 107 4.45 17.78 -4.17
N LEU A 108 4.35 17.48 -5.47
CA LEU A 108 4.38 16.11 -5.99
C LEU A 108 5.70 15.40 -5.66
N LEU A 109 6.84 16.09 -5.78
CA LEU A 109 8.16 15.58 -5.39
C LEU A 109 8.27 15.37 -3.88
N THR A 110 7.70 16.25 -3.08
CA THR A 110 7.68 16.08 -1.61
C THR A 110 6.84 14.85 -1.23
N CYS A 111 5.70 14.64 -1.89
CA CYS A 111 4.89 13.43 -1.71
C CYS A 111 5.61 12.18 -2.23
N LEU A 112 6.40 12.25 -3.31
CA LEU A 112 7.27 11.15 -3.76
C LEU A 112 8.24 10.72 -2.65
N LEU A 113 8.93 11.68 -2.02
CA LEU A 113 9.83 11.40 -0.91
C LEU A 113 9.08 10.73 0.26
N LEU A 114 7.90 11.24 0.61
CA LEU A 114 7.10 10.76 1.73
C LEU A 114 6.49 9.36 1.50
N PHE A 115 5.95 9.08 0.32
CA PHE A 115 5.22 7.84 0.04
C PHE A 115 6.11 6.72 -0.51
N LEU A 116 7.26 7.04 -1.13
CA LEU A 116 8.11 6.03 -1.76
C LEU A 116 9.49 5.86 -1.09
N LEU A 117 10.14 6.94 -0.64
CA LEU A 117 11.50 6.86 -0.08
C LEU A 117 11.57 6.75 1.45
N LEU A 118 10.58 7.29 2.16
CA LEU A 118 10.52 7.21 3.62
C LEU A 118 10.12 5.81 4.14
N PRO A 119 9.10 5.12 3.60
CA PRO A 119 8.68 3.81 4.10
C PRO A 119 9.76 2.71 4.08
N PRO A 120 10.65 2.63 3.07
CA PRO A 120 11.77 1.69 3.07
C PRO A 120 12.66 1.75 4.32
N VAL A 121 12.85 2.94 4.90
CA VAL A 121 13.61 3.11 6.15
C VAL A 121 12.90 2.39 7.31
N LEU A 122 11.58 2.55 7.38
CA LEU A 122 10.74 1.90 8.39
C LEU A 122 10.69 0.37 8.20
N PHE A 123 10.59 -0.10 6.95
CA PHE A 123 10.64 -1.52 6.63
C PHE A 123 12.00 -2.13 6.95
N SER A 124 13.09 -1.43 6.67
CA SER A 124 14.43 -1.90 7.03
C SER A 124 14.59 -2.05 8.54
N ALA A 125 14.10 -1.08 9.32
CA ALA A 125 14.16 -1.13 10.78
C ALA A 125 13.28 -2.24 11.39
N LYS A 126 12.09 -2.52 10.82
CA LYS A 126 11.13 -3.49 11.37
C LYS A 126 11.28 -4.89 10.81
N GLU A 127 11.34 -5.02 9.50
CA GLU A 127 11.44 -6.31 8.80
C GLU A 127 12.87 -6.83 8.74
N GLY A 128 13.88 -5.96 8.91
CA GLY A 128 15.28 -6.33 8.75
C GLY A 128 15.72 -6.45 7.30
N TRP A 129 14.91 -5.94 6.38
CA TRP A 129 15.26 -5.84 4.97
C TRP A 129 16.34 -4.78 4.76
N SER A 130 17.10 -4.91 3.68
CA SER A 130 17.90 -3.81 3.15
C SER A 130 17.00 -2.67 2.67
N TYR A 131 17.56 -1.47 2.56
CA TYR A 131 16.82 -0.32 2.05
C TYR A 131 16.31 -0.56 0.61
N GLU A 132 17.10 -1.25 -0.21
CA GLU A 132 16.76 -1.60 -1.60
C GLU A 132 15.55 -2.53 -1.67
N GLU A 133 15.50 -3.56 -0.84
CA GLU A 133 14.34 -4.46 -0.72
C GLU A 133 13.10 -3.72 -0.21
N GLY A 134 13.26 -2.80 0.75
CA GLY A 134 12.16 -1.96 1.23
C GLY A 134 11.62 -1.02 0.15
N PHE A 135 12.50 -0.46 -0.69
CA PHE A 135 12.13 0.37 -1.83
C PHE A 135 11.43 -0.45 -2.92
N TYR A 136 11.97 -1.61 -3.25
CA TYR A 136 11.35 -2.58 -4.16
C TYR A 136 9.94 -2.95 -3.70
N TYR A 137 9.78 -3.34 -2.44
CA TYR A 137 8.47 -3.64 -1.85
C TYR A 137 7.51 -2.44 -1.98
N SER A 138 7.99 -1.23 -1.69
CA SER A 138 7.16 -0.03 -1.76
C SER A 138 6.65 0.24 -3.17
N PHE A 139 7.54 0.16 -4.17
CA PHE A 139 7.17 0.37 -5.57
C PHE A 139 6.20 -0.71 -6.08
N ILE A 140 6.50 -1.99 -5.88
CA ILE A 140 5.66 -3.13 -6.32
C ILE A 140 4.29 -3.11 -5.64
N THR A 141 4.23 -2.67 -4.39
CA THR A 141 2.99 -2.52 -3.63
C THR A 141 2.13 -1.38 -4.16
N LEU A 142 2.69 -0.17 -4.29
CA LEU A 142 1.91 1.01 -4.70
C LEU A 142 1.49 0.96 -6.17
N THR A 143 2.25 0.27 -7.02
CA THR A 143 1.88 0.02 -8.42
C THR A 143 0.88 -1.13 -8.58
N THR A 144 0.43 -1.75 -7.49
CA THR A 144 -0.53 -2.87 -7.48
C THR A 144 -0.04 -4.15 -8.18
N ILE A 145 1.28 -4.30 -8.38
CA ILE A 145 1.87 -5.52 -8.97
C ILE A 145 1.81 -6.69 -7.96
N GLY A 146 2.23 -6.43 -6.72
CA GLY A 146 2.01 -7.36 -5.60
C GLY A 146 2.59 -8.78 -5.76
N PHE A 147 3.86 -8.94 -6.12
CA PHE A 147 4.47 -10.28 -6.32
C PHE A 147 4.36 -11.21 -5.09
N GLY A 148 4.35 -10.67 -3.87
CA GLY A 148 4.18 -11.44 -2.64
C GLY A 148 5.44 -12.15 -2.14
N ASP A 149 6.59 -11.88 -2.77
CA ASP A 149 7.93 -12.26 -2.33
C ASP A 149 8.32 -11.53 -1.04
N TYR A 150 8.02 -10.23 -0.95
CA TYR A 150 8.13 -9.43 0.26
C TYR A 150 6.74 -9.06 0.77
N VAL A 151 6.43 -9.45 2.01
CA VAL A 151 5.21 -9.05 2.70
C VAL A 151 5.51 -8.78 4.17
N ILE A 152 4.99 -7.66 4.66
CA ILE A 152 5.23 -7.22 6.03
C ILE A 152 4.62 -8.14 7.10
N GLY A 153 5.29 -8.25 8.25
CA GLY A 153 4.75 -8.96 9.42
C GLY A 153 4.55 -10.45 9.21
N MET A 154 5.37 -11.05 8.33
CA MET A 154 5.32 -12.49 7.98
C MET A 154 6.53 -13.29 8.50
N ASN A 155 7.53 -12.64 9.09
CA ASN A 155 8.72 -13.32 9.61
C ASN A 155 8.46 -13.91 11.02
N PRO A 156 8.59 -15.24 11.22
CA PRO A 156 8.32 -15.87 12.52
C PRO A 156 9.32 -15.47 13.62
N ASP A 157 10.54 -15.06 13.24
CA ASP A 157 11.61 -14.74 14.18
C ASP A 157 11.49 -13.31 14.75
N ARG A 158 10.52 -12.53 14.25
CA ARG A 158 10.33 -11.12 14.64
C ARG A 158 8.96 -10.90 15.26
N THR A 159 8.94 -10.06 16.28
CA THR A 159 7.70 -9.62 16.93
C THR A 159 7.29 -8.27 16.38
N TYR A 160 6.07 -8.21 15.84
CA TYR A 160 5.52 -7.01 15.24
C TYR A 160 4.41 -6.43 16.13
N PRO A 161 4.40 -5.11 16.38
CA PRO A 161 3.28 -4.47 17.05
C PRO A 161 1.98 -4.64 16.24
N SER A 162 0.84 -4.83 16.91
CA SER A 162 -0.45 -5.04 16.23
C SER A 162 -0.89 -3.87 15.34
N TRP A 163 -0.44 -2.65 15.65
CA TRP A 163 -0.73 -1.44 14.88
C TRP A 163 0.03 -1.37 13.55
N TYR A 164 1.14 -2.11 13.41
CA TYR A 164 2.05 -1.96 12.28
C TYR A 164 1.40 -2.30 10.93
N LYS A 165 0.74 -3.47 10.82
CA LYS A 165 0.04 -3.85 9.57
C LYS A 165 -1.10 -2.87 9.22
N ASN A 166 -1.81 -2.35 10.23
CA ASN A 166 -2.88 -1.37 10.02
C ASN A 166 -2.34 -0.04 9.50
N VAL A 167 -1.22 0.46 10.06
CA VAL A 167 -0.56 1.68 9.58
C VAL A 167 -0.07 1.52 8.14
N VAL A 168 0.55 0.38 7.82
CA VAL A 168 0.98 0.08 6.44
C VAL A 168 -0.21 -0.04 5.49
N SER A 169 -1.32 -0.66 5.92
CA SER A 169 -2.55 -0.74 5.13
C SER A 169 -3.12 0.64 4.80
N LEU A 170 -3.11 1.57 5.77
CA LEU A 170 -3.52 2.95 5.54
C LEU A 170 -2.55 3.67 4.58
N TRP A 171 -1.23 3.50 4.77
CA TRP A 171 -0.22 4.06 3.87
C TRP A 171 -0.42 3.58 2.42
N ILE A 172 -0.78 2.32 2.19
CA ILE A 172 -1.10 1.80 0.85
C ILE A 172 -2.22 2.61 0.20
N LEU A 173 -3.33 2.86 0.92
CA LEU A 173 -4.47 3.63 0.38
C LEU A 173 -4.07 5.04 -0.04
N PHE A 174 -3.33 5.76 0.83
CA PHE A 174 -2.86 7.12 0.53
C PHE A 174 -1.79 7.12 -0.58
N GLY A 175 -0.86 6.16 -0.56
CA GLY A 175 0.21 6.04 -1.55
C GLY A 175 -0.32 5.74 -2.94
N MET A 176 -1.33 4.88 -3.07
CA MET A 176 -1.99 4.63 -4.36
C MET A 176 -2.75 5.85 -4.88
N ALA A 177 -3.44 6.58 -3.99
CA ALA A 177 -4.12 7.82 -4.38
C ALA A 177 -3.11 8.86 -4.89
N TRP A 178 -1.94 8.98 -4.24
CA TRP A 178 -0.84 9.80 -4.72
C TRP A 178 -0.30 9.34 -6.08
N LEU A 179 -0.07 8.03 -6.27
CA LEU A 179 0.42 7.50 -7.54
C LEU A 179 -0.55 7.80 -8.69
N ALA A 180 -1.85 7.66 -8.45
CA ALA A 180 -2.88 8.03 -9.42
C ALA A 180 -2.84 9.52 -9.80
N LEU A 181 -2.56 10.42 -8.84
CA LEU A 181 -2.38 11.84 -9.11
C LEU A 181 -1.14 12.12 -9.95
N VAL A 182 -0.03 11.42 -9.69
CA VAL A 182 1.20 11.53 -10.49
C VAL A 182 0.93 11.11 -11.93
N ILE A 183 0.27 9.97 -12.14
CA ILE A 183 -0.10 9.50 -13.47
C ILE A 183 -0.97 10.55 -14.19
N LYS A 184 -2.00 11.06 -13.52
CA LYS A 184 -2.87 12.11 -14.07
C LYS A 184 -2.11 13.39 -14.42
N PHE A 185 -1.16 13.79 -13.58
CA PHE A 185 -0.31 14.95 -13.85
C PHE A 185 0.61 14.72 -15.05
N CYS A 186 1.20 13.52 -15.19
CA CYS A 186 2.01 13.16 -16.35
C CYS A 186 1.19 13.17 -17.64
N ILE A 187 -0.05 12.66 -17.62
CA ILE A 187 -0.96 12.69 -18.77
C ILE A 187 -1.22 14.14 -19.20
N ASN A 188 -1.55 15.02 -18.25
CA ASN A 188 -1.80 16.44 -18.52
C ASN A 188 -0.57 17.22 -19.02
N LEU A 189 0.65 16.69 -18.85
CA LEU A 189 1.87 17.29 -19.40
C LEU A 189 2.17 16.81 -20.83
N LEU A 190 1.63 15.66 -21.22
CA LEU A 190 1.80 15.08 -22.55
C LEU A 190 0.77 15.61 -23.55
N GLU A 191 -0.42 16.00 -23.08
CA GLU A 191 -1.45 16.72 -23.85
C GLU A 191 -1.13 18.23 -23.99
#